data_AF-A0A830HNK9-F1
#
_entry.id   AF-A0A830HNK9-F1
#
_cell.length_a   1.000
_cell.length_b   1.000
_cell.length_c   1.000
_cell.angle_alpha   90.00
_cell.angle_beta   90.00
_cell.angle_gamma   90.00
#
_symmetry.space_group_name_H-M   'P 1'
#
loop_
_entity.id
_entity.type
_entity.pdbx_description
1 polymer ?
#
loop_
_entity_poly.entity_id
_entity_poly.type
_entity_poly.pdbx_seq_one_letter_code
_entity_poly.pdbx_strand_id
1 'polypeptide(L)'
;MVRQSAFVFIKPHAVTPSCESLVSDSLKSKGISVSTSGTISSDVIDSSKLIDQHYYAIASKATLLKPSELNVPAEKFQEKFGVSWASVLAKGQAYNAADACKHFGVDAEGLDKLWGAAKKDGKLVKFGGGFYCGLVKDIYVFNGFFMSMRSRFTEPGKCIKYYVVEWDSKQLSWESFRGEVLGPTDPADAPADSLRGQIMAKWKSLGLATEPNTGDNGVHASASPFEALAEKMNWLGVKCQEDAFGKAMIDAGIPMKTIEAWSVDPQVTYGAKSMPIKKSIFDTLEDTDADYCLSLCMMVNGASAAPAASPSGSSGSCPVPYPHYTVGAGGVLLGFLLGALLLSK
;
A
#
# COMPACT_ATOMS: atom_id res chain seq x y z
N MET A 1 -27.26 -6.49 10.35
CA MET A 1 -26.13 -5.69 10.89
C MET A 1 -24.97 -5.89 9.94
N VAL A 2 -24.26 -4.81 9.58
CA VAL A 2 -23.14 -4.90 8.64
C VAL A 2 -21.93 -5.34 9.46
N ARG A 3 -21.45 -6.55 9.21
CA ARG A 3 -20.27 -7.10 9.87
C ARG A 3 -19.01 -6.64 9.15
N GLN A 4 -18.04 -6.19 9.91
CA GLN A 4 -16.70 -5.85 9.43
C GLN A 4 -15.80 -7.07 9.67
N SER A 5 -14.85 -7.34 8.76
CA SER A 5 -13.90 -8.44 8.88
C SER A 5 -12.53 -8.00 8.37
N ALA A 6 -11.53 -7.97 9.25
CA ALA A 6 -10.17 -7.56 8.91
C ALA A 6 -9.15 -8.69 9.11
N PHE A 7 -8.08 -8.65 8.32
CA PHE A 7 -6.88 -9.43 8.55
C PHE A 7 -5.90 -8.62 9.40
N VAL A 8 -5.50 -9.16 10.54
CA VAL A 8 -4.60 -8.55 11.51
C VAL A 8 -3.42 -9.49 11.70
N PHE A 9 -2.20 -8.97 11.81
CA PHE A 9 -1.08 -9.82 12.22
C PHE A 9 -0.07 -9.08 13.08
N ILE A 10 0.58 -9.85 13.96
CA ILE A 10 1.78 -9.44 14.69
C ILE A 10 2.97 -9.62 13.76
N LYS A 11 3.72 -8.54 13.57
CA LYS A 11 4.92 -8.52 12.73
C LYS A 11 6.03 -9.38 13.36
N PRO A 12 6.96 -9.92 12.55
CA PRO A 12 7.95 -10.88 13.04
C PRO A 12 8.81 -10.44 14.22
N HIS A 13 9.15 -9.15 14.31
CA HIS A 13 9.94 -8.63 15.44
C HIS A 13 9.18 -8.64 16.78
N ALA A 14 7.85 -8.75 16.75
CA ALA A 14 6.97 -8.68 17.91
C ALA A 14 6.26 -10.01 18.21
N VAL A 15 6.54 -11.09 17.47
CA VAL A 15 5.95 -12.40 17.76
C VAL A 15 6.58 -12.97 19.02
N THR A 16 5.90 -12.76 20.14
CA THR A 16 6.21 -13.32 21.45
C THR A 16 4.92 -13.75 22.14
N PRO A 17 4.96 -14.73 23.08
CA PRO A 17 3.75 -15.11 23.83
C PRO A 17 3.07 -13.93 24.52
N SER A 18 3.85 -13.01 25.11
CA SER A 18 3.31 -11.83 25.80
C SER A 18 2.66 -10.84 24.84
N CYS A 19 3.20 -10.63 23.64
CA CYS A 19 2.59 -9.77 22.64
C CYS A 19 1.34 -10.42 22.04
N GLU A 20 1.33 -11.73 21.83
CA GLU A 20 0.14 -12.49 21.41
C GLU A 20 -1.01 -12.34 22.41
N SER A 21 -0.72 -12.47 23.71
CA SER A 21 -1.70 -12.24 24.78
C SER A 21 -2.22 -10.80 24.77
N LEU A 22 -1.32 -9.81 24.72
CA LEU A 22 -1.70 -8.40 24.66
C LEU A 22 -2.66 -8.10 23.49
N VAL A 23 -2.34 -8.60 22.30
CA VAL A 23 -3.16 -8.37 21.10
C VAL A 23 -4.54 -9.02 21.26
N SER A 24 -4.57 -10.29 21.68
CA SER A 24 -5.82 -11.04 21.82
C SER A 24 -6.74 -10.44 22.90
N ASP A 25 -6.17 -10.04 24.05
CA ASP A 25 -6.91 -9.42 25.14
C ASP A 25 -7.43 -8.03 24.77
N SER A 26 -6.61 -7.23 24.08
CA SER A 26 -7.01 -5.89 23.61
C SER A 26 -8.18 -5.98 22.63
N LEU A 27 -8.09 -6.84 21.60
CA LEU A 27 -9.17 -7.05 20.63
C LEU A 27 -10.47 -7.46 21.33
N LYS A 28 -10.40 -8.45 22.23
CA LYS A 28 -11.55 -8.91 23.00
C LYS A 28 -12.15 -7.82 23.87
N SER A 29 -11.32 -7.00 24.54
CA SER A 29 -11.78 -5.91 25.41
C SER A 29 -12.53 -4.81 24.65
N LYS A 30 -12.22 -4.63 23.37
CA LYS A 30 -12.87 -3.67 22.46
C LYS A 30 -14.07 -4.29 21.72
N GLY A 31 -14.54 -5.48 22.12
CA GLY A 31 -15.71 -6.14 21.52
C GLY A 31 -15.43 -6.78 20.15
N ILE A 32 -14.16 -6.95 19.78
CA ILE A 32 -13.76 -7.54 18.51
C ILE A 32 -13.56 -9.04 18.72
N SER A 33 -14.27 -9.85 17.93
CA SER A 33 -14.17 -11.31 17.96
C SER A 33 -13.09 -11.81 16.99
N VAL A 34 -12.35 -12.85 17.37
CA VAL A 34 -11.41 -13.55 16.49
C VAL A 34 -12.12 -14.76 15.90
N SER A 35 -12.32 -14.79 14.58
CA SER A 35 -12.95 -15.93 13.89
C SER A 35 -11.95 -17.01 13.48
N THR A 36 -10.70 -16.64 13.20
CA THR A 36 -9.60 -17.58 12.93
C THR A 36 -8.27 -16.96 13.33
N SER A 37 -7.31 -17.78 13.77
CA SER A 37 -5.93 -17.34 14.01
C SER A 37 -4.95 -18.44 13.66
N GLY A 38 -3.70 -18.08 13.43
CA GLY A 38 -2.65 -19.04 13.11
C GLY A 38 -1.28 -18.38 12.97
N THR A 39 -0.30 -19.18 12.58
CA THR A 39 1.08 -18.76 12.37
C THR A 39 1.48 -19.07 10.94
N ILE A 40 2.13 -18.13 10.26
CA ILE A 40 2.70 -18.33 8.92
C ILE A 40 4.21 -18.13 9.02
N SER A 41 4.98 -19.16 8.69
CA SER A 41 6.45 -19.15 8.79
C SER A 41 7.11 -18.38 7.65
N SER A 42 8.34 -17.93 7.88
CA SER A 42 9.21 -17.28 6.88
C SER A 42 9.28 -18.05 5.57
N ASP A 43 9.36 -19.38 5.64
CA ASP A 43 9.53 -20.26 4.47
C ASP A 43 8.29 -20.23 3.57
N VAL A 44 7.09 -20.20 4.17
CA VAL A 44 5.83 -20.05 3.43
C VAL A 44 5.73 -18.64 2.85
N ILE A 45 6.07 -17.61 3.65
CA ILE A 45 6.05 -16.22 3.18
C ILE A 45 6.96 -16.03 1.97
N ASP A 46 8.16 -16.60 2.01
CA ASP A 46 9.16 -16.47 0.94
C ASP A 46 8.76 -17.25 -0.31
N SER A 47 8.46 -18.54 -0.16
CA SER A 47 8.14 -19.43 -1.30
C SER A 47 6.86 -19.03 -2.01
N SER A 48 5.83 -18.61 -1.27
CA SER A 48 4.56 -18.12 -1.84
C SER A 48 4.57 -16.61 -2.13
N LYS A 49 5.68 -15.90 -1.88
CA LYS A 49 5.83 -14.45 -2.12
C LYS A 49 4.74 -13.61 -1.43
N LEU A 50 4.28 -14.04 -0.26
CA LEU A 50 3.10 -13.44 0.40
C LEU A 50 3.33 -11.97 0.75
N ILE A 51 4.52 -11.62 1.25
CA ILE A 51 4.87 -10.25 1.60
C ILE A 51 5.11 -9.37 0.36
N ASP A 52 5.64 -9.96 -0.71
CA ASP A 52 5.81 -9.28 -2.00
C ASP A 52 4.44 -8.91 -2.59
N GLN A 53 3.48 -9.84 -2.56
CA GLN A 53 2.12 -9.60 -3.02
C GLN A 53 1.37 -8.62 -2.12
N HIS A 54 1.51 -8.73 -0.80
CA HIS A 54 0.91 -7.80 0.15
C HIS A 54 1.39 -6.35 -0.08
N TYR A 55 2.67 -6.16 -0.43
CA TYR A 55 3.24 -4.86 -0.80
C TYR A 55 3.48 -4.73 -2.31
N TYR A 56 2.60 -5.28 -3.16
CA TYR A 56 2.85 -5.41 -4.60
C TYR A 56 3.23 -4.10 -5.28
N ALA A 57 2.58 -2.98 -4.94
CA ALA A 57 2.90 -1.67 -5.51
C ALA A 57 4.36 -1.24 -5.26
N ILE A 58 4.95 -1.64 -4.13
CA ILE A 58 6.35 -1.40 -3.78
C ILE A 58 7.24 -2.46 -4.42
N ALA A 59 6.88 -3.74 -4.22
CA ALA A 59 7.64 -4.91 -4.62
C ALA A 59 7.86 -4.94 -6.13
N SER A 60 6.81 -4.73 -6.91
CA SER A 60 6.89 -4.71 -8.38
C SER A 60 7.95 -3.73 -8.89
N LYS A 61 8.04 -2.53 -8.32
CA LYS A 61 9.02 -1.51 -8.72
C LYS A 61 10.42 -1.76 -8.14
N ALA A 62 10.51 -2.54 -7.07
CA ALA A 62 11.77 -2.91 -6.43
C ALA A 62 12.43 -4.14 -7.08
N THR A 63 11.64 -5.07 -7.63
CA THR A 63 12.16 -6.40 -8.03
C THR A 63 11.70 -6.90 -9.40
N LEU A 64 10.53 -6.49 -9.89
CA LEU A 64 9.95 -7.06 -11.12
C LEU A 64 10.16 -6.17 -12.34
N LEU A 65 9.74 -4.90 -12.24
CA LEU A 65 9.77 -3.93 -13.32
C LEU A 65 11.19 -3.41 -13.51
N LYS A 66 11.58 -3.29 -14.77
CA LYS A 66 12.77 -2.55 -15.18
C LYS A 66 12.48 -1.05 -15.12
N PRO A 67 13.51 -0.22 -14.92
CA PRO A 67 13.34 1.23 -14.89
C PRO A 67 12.61 1.81 -16.11
N SER A 68 12.85 1.25 -17.30
CA SER A 68 12.17 1.66 -18.54
C SER A 68 10.66 1.38 -18.56
N GLU A 69 10.16 0.54 -17.65
CA GLU A 69 8.74 0.18 -17.52
C GLU A 69 8.04 1.00 -16.42
N LEU A 70 8.77 1.87 -15.73
CA LEU A 70 8.23 2.70 -14.65
C LEU A 70 7.65 4.01 -15.21
N ASN A 71 6.45 4.35 -14.76
CA ASN A 71 5.79 5.63 -15.06
C ASN A 71 6.32 6.77 -14.17
N VAL A 72 7.62 7.07 -14.27
CA VAL A 72 8.28 8.12 -13.47
C VAL A 72 7.73 9.50 -13.85
N PRO A 73 7.25 10.32 -12.88
CA PRO A 73 6.89 11.71 -13.15
C PRO A 73 8.14 12.54 -13.48
N ALA A 74 8.39 12.76 -14.78
CA ALA A 74 9.67 13.31 -15.27
C ALA A 74 9.98 14.71 -14.71
N GLU A 75 8.98 15.58 -14.58
CA GLU A 75 9.13 16.93 -14.02
C GLU A 75 9.60 16.87 -12.57
N LYS A 76 8.86 16.14 -11.71
CA LYS A 76 9.22 15.94 -10.30
C LYS A 76 10.57 15.25 -10.11
N PHE A 77 10.95 14.35 -11.02
CA PHE A 77 12.28 13.73 -11.03
C PHE A 77 13.35 14.80 -11.32
N GLN A 78 13.15 15.60 -12.37
CA GLN A 78 14.10 16.65 -12.76
C GLN A 78 14.22 17.74 -11.71
N GLU A 79 13.12 18.16 -11.10
CA GLU A 79 13.11 19.10 -9.97
C GLU A 79 13.96 18.58 -8.79
N LYS A 80 13.89 17.28 -8.52
CA LYS A 80 14.67 16.68 -7.42
C LYS A 80 16.15 16.57 -7.74
N PHE A 81 16.49 16.06 -8.93
CA PHE A 81 17.83 15.56 -9.24
C PHE A 81 18.61 16.44 -10.22
N GLY A 82 17.98 17.47 -10.79
CA GLY A 82 18.62 18.39 -11.74
C GLY A 82 18.92 17.78 -13.10
N VAL A 83 18.48 16.54 -13.37
CA VAL A 83 18.66 15.86 -14.67
C VAL A 83 17.35 15.27 -15.16
N SER A 84 17.16 15.21 -16.48
CA SER A 84 15.94 14.65 -17.05
C SER A 84 15.91 13.12 -16.91
N TRP A 85 14.72 12.57 -16.67
CA TRP A 85 14.51 11.13 -16.58
C TRP A 85 14.96 10.39 -17.86
N ALA A 86 14.68 10.97 -19.03
CA ALA A 86 15.11 10.41 -20.31
C ALA A 86 16.64 10.29 -20.42
N SER A 87 17.41 11.25 -19.89
CA SER A 87 18.87 11.19 -19.89
C SER A 87 19.39 10.06 -18.98
N VAL A 88 18.79 9.90 -17.80
CA VAL A 88 19.13 8.84 -16.85
C VAL A 88 18.90 7.45 -17.45
N LEU A 89 17.75 7.26 -18.12
CA LEU A 89 17.44 6.01 -18.82
C LEU A 89 18.41 5.75 -19.97
N ALA A 90 18.69 6.75 -20.82
CA ALA A 90 19.60 6.59 -21.95
C ALA A 90 21.04 6.24 -21.51
N LYS A 91 21.46 6.70 -20.32
CA LYS A 91 22.77 6.39 -19.73
C LYS A 91 22.79 5.08 -18.94
N GLY A 92 21.66 4.39 -18.78
CA GLY A 92 21.58 3.16 -17.99
C GLY A 92 21.84 3.36 -16.49
N GLN A 93 21.56 4.54 -15.95
CA GLN A 93 21.87 4.88 -14.54
C GLN A 93 20.72 4.59 -13.57
N ALA A 94 19.63 4.01 -14.04
CA ALA A 94 18.49 3.66 -13.21
C ALA A 94 18.44 2.16 -12.92
N TYR A 95 18.05 1.80 -11.71
CA TYR A 95 18.00 0.42 -11.22
C TYR A 95 16.79 0.23 -10.31
N ASN A 96 16.14 -0.92 -10.39
CA ASN A 96 15.29 -1.37 -9.30
C ASN A 96 16.18 -1.88 -8.14
N ALA A 97 15.61 -2.07 -6.95
CA ALA A 97 16.37 -2.48 -5.77
C ALA A 97 17.14 -3.81 -5.98
N ALA A 98 16.51 -4.81 -6.59
CA ALA A 98 17.14 -6.11 -6.83
C ALA A 98 18.36 -6.02 -7.76
N ASP A 99 18.28 -5.21 -8.82
CA ASP A 99 19.41 -5.00 -9.72
C ASP A 99 20.46 -4.05 -9.12
N ALA A 100 20.07 -3.13 -8.22
CA ALA A 100 21.00 -2.30 -7.46
C ALA A 100 21.84 -3.14 -6.47
N CYS A 101 21.26 -4.13 -5.80
CA CYS A 101 22.00 -5.11 -5.00
C CYS A 101 23.11 -5.77 -5.82
N LYS A 102 22.79 -6.26 -7.04
CA LYS A 102 23.77 -6.87 -7.95
C LYS A 102 24.84 -5.88 -8.40
N HIS A 103 24.42 -4.66 -8.77
CA HIS A 103 25.32 -3.61 -9.25
C HIS A 103 26.38 -3.23 -8.20
N PHE A 104 25.96 -3.09 -6.94
CA PHE A 104 26.87 -2.74 -5.84
C PHE A 104 27.57 -3.94 -5.20
N GLY A 105 27.17 -5.18 -5.53
CA GLY A 105 27.66 -6.38 -4.86
C GLY A 105 27.28 -6.45 -3.38
N VAL A 106 26.07 -6.02 -3.04
CA VAL A 106 25.56 -5.97 -1.66
C VAL A 106 24.26 -6.77 -1.51
N ASP A 107 23.99 -7.21 -0.29
CA ASP A 107 22.73 -7.82 0.10
C ASP A 107 21.66 -6.76 0.46
N ALA A 108 20.54 -7.23 1.03
CA ALA A 108 19.43 -6.38 1.46
C ALA A 108 19.85 -5.33 2.49
N GLU A 109 20.67 -5.72 3.49
CA GLU A 109 21.12 -4.81 4.55
C GLU A 109 22.13 -3.79 4.01
N GLY A 110 23.04 -4.22 3.13
CA GLY A 110 23.99 -3.35 2.47
C GLY A 110 23.31 -2.30 1.60
N LEU A 111 22.27 -2.68 0.82
CA LEU A 111 21.50 -1.69 0.06
C LEU A 111 20.73 -0.73 0.98
N ASP A 112 20.16 -1.23 2.08
CA ASP A 112 19.43 -0.41 3.06
C ASP A 112 20.34 0.65 3.71
N LYS A 113 21.59 0.28 4.05
CA LYS A 113 22.60 1.22 4.55
C LYS A 113 22.89 2.35 3.53
N LEU A 114 23.06 1.99 2.26
CA LEU A 114 23.29 2.95 1.19
C LEU A 114 22.07 3.86 0.94
N TRP A 115 20.88 3.27 0.97
CA TRP A 115 19.61 4.00 0.87
C TRP A 115 19.42 4.97 2.06
N GLY A 116 19.73 4.53 3.28
CA GLY A 116 19.68 5.34 4.49
C GLY A 116 20.65 6.53 4.45
N ALA A 117 21.85 6.34 3.91
CA ALA A 117 22.78 7.44 3.66
C ALA A 117 22.21 8.45 2.66
N ALA A 118 21.65 7.98 1.53
CA ALA A 118 20.98 8.85 0.56
C ALA A 118 19.79 9.59 1.18
N LYS A 119 19.01 8.97 2.07
CA LYS A 119 17.93 9.62 2.82
C LYS A 119 18.45 10.78 3.67
N LYS A 120 19.51 10.55 4.45
CA LYS A 120 20.13 11.57 5.31
C LYS A 120 20.69 12.74 4.52
N ASP A 121 21.22 12.48 3.33
CA ASP A 121 21.69 13.50 2.38
C ASP A 121 20.55 14.24 1.66
N GLY A 122 19.29 13.90 1.94
CA GLY A 122 18.14 14.49 1.25
C GLY A 122 18.06 14.08 -0.23
N LYS A 123 18.66 12.95 -0.63
CA LYS A 123 18.72 12.46 -2.02
C LYS A 123 17.58 11.51 -2.40
N LEU A 124 16.48 11.52 -1.64
CA LEU A 124 15.26 10.75 -1.95
C LEU A 124 14.12 11.65 -2.44
N VAL A 125 13.28 11.07 -3.29
CA VAL A 125 11.98 11.63 -3.69
C VAL A 125 10.90 10.55 -3.61
N LYS A 126 9.75 10.92 -3.05
CA LYS A 126 8.51 10.13 -3.11
C LYS A 126 7.67 10.64 -4.28
N PHE A 127 7.44 9.81 -5.28
CA PHE A 127 6.57 10.15 -6.41
C PHE A 127 5.09 10.00 -6.01
N GLY A 128 4.76 8.94 -5.28
CA GLY A 128 3.42 8.64 -4.79
C GLY A 128 3.42 7.44 -3.82
N GLY A 129 2.24 6.87 -3.56
CA GLY A 129 2.09 5.64 -2.79
C GLY A 129 2.98 4.52 -3.34
N GLY A 130 3.83 3.96 -2.48
CA GLY A 130 4.76 2.88 -2.83
C GLY A 130 5.79 3.17 -3.94
N PHE A 131 6.00 4.43 -4.33
CA PHE A 131 6.88 4.79 -5.45
C PHE A 131 7.92 5.83 -5.03
N TYR A 132 9.13 5.35 -4.75
CA TYR A 132 10.26 6.14 -4.26
C TYR A 132 11.48 5.96 -5.17
N CYS A 133 12.27 7.02 -5.31
CA CYS A 133 13.56 6.98 -5.97
C CYS A 133 14.61 7.67 -5.11
N GLY A 134 15.82 7.11 -5.10
CA GLY A 134 16.97 7.67 -4.42
C GLY A 134 18.18 7.73 -5.33
N LEU A 135 18.92 8.84 -5.28
CA LEU A 135 20.28 8.89 -5.82
C LEU A 135 21.22 8.25 -4.79
N VAL A 136 21.50 6.97 -5.01
CA VAL A 136 22.34 6.14 -4.15
C VAL A 136 23.72 6.06 -4.80
N LYS A 137 24.72 6.68 -4.17
CA LYS A 137 26.03 6.93 -4.78
C LYS A 137 25.86 7.66 -6.12
N ASP A 138 26.06 6.97 -7.23
CA ASP A 138 26.09 7.47 -8.61
C ASP A 138 24.93 6.96 -9.48
N ILE A 139 23.99 6.18 -8.92
CA ILE A 139 22.85 5.62 -9.64
C ILE A 139 21.50 5.92 -8.96
N TYR A 140 20.43 5.85 -9.75
CA TYR A 140 19.05 6.07 -9.31
C TYR A 140 18.39 4.74 -8.98
N VAL A 141 18.15 4.51 -7.69
CA VAL A 141 17.56 3.26 -7.19
C VAL A 141 16.09 3.48 -6.88
N PHE A 142 15.23 2.58 -7.33
CA PHE A 142 13.80 2.57 -7.00
C PHE A 142 13.51 1.65 -5.83
N ASN A 143 12.79 2.18 -4.83
CA ASN A 143 12.35 1.45 -3.63
C ASN A 143 13.48 0.64 -2.94
N GLY A 144 14.68 1.23 -2.79
CA GLY A 144 15.86 0.52 -2.29
C GLY A 144 15.74 -0.07 -0.87
N PHE A 145 14.81 0.45 -0.06
CA PHE A 145 14.46 -0.09 1.26
C PHE A 145 13.67 -1.41 1.21
N PHE A 146 13.11 -1.79 0.06
CA PHE A 146 12.20 -2.93 -0.02
C PHE A 146 12.89 -4.25 0.31
N MET A 147 14.16 -4.41 -0.06
CA MET A 147 14.89 -5.66 0.15
C MET A 147 15.05 -5.98 1.65
N SER A 148 15.40 -4.98 2.47
CA SER A 148 15.49 -5.12 3.92
C SER A 148 14.12 -5.26 4.57
N MET A 149 13.11 -4.53 4.07
CA MET A 149 11.74 -4.68 4.53
C MET A 149 11.22 -6.11 4.32
N ARG A 150 11.50 -6.69 3.15
CA ARG A 150 11.16 -8.08 2.82
C ARG A 150 11.87 -9.08 3.72
N SER A 151 13.18 -8.89 3.96
CA SER A 151 13.99 -9.84 4.74
C SER A 151 13.47 -10.01 6.18
N ARG A 152 12.90 -8.97 6.78
CA ARG A 152 12.26 -9.04 8.11
C ARG A 152 11.15 -10.10 8.21
N PHE A 153 10.53 -10.46 7.09
CA PHE A 153 9.48 -11.47 7.01
C PHE A 153 9.98 -12.82 6.48
N THR A 154 11.03 -12.82 5.66
CA THR A 154 11.48 -14.02 4.94
C THR A 154 12.77 -14.63 5.51
N GLU A 155 13.47 -13.97 6.42
CA GLU A 155 14.63 -14.55 7.09
C GLU A 155 14.25 -15.83 7.86
N PRO A 156 15.10 -16.89 7.84
CA PRO A 156 14.79 -18.13 8.52
C PRO A 156 14.47 -17.95 10.00
N GLY A 157 13.44 -18.66 10.47
CA GLY A 157 13.00 -18.61 11.87
C GLY A 157 12.09 -17.43 12.21
N LYS A 158 11.77 -16.56 11.23
CA LYS A 158 10.72 -15.55 11.38
C LYS A 158 9.34 -16.16 11.13
N CYS A 159 8.31 -15.49 11.62
CA CYS A 159 6.92 -15.80 11.30
C CYS A 159 6.04 -14.58 11.57
N ILE A 160 4.79 -14.62 11.11
CA ILE A 160 3.73 -13.75 11.61
C ILE A 160 2.74 -14.57 12.43
N LYS A 161 2.09 -13.92 13.40
CA LYS A 161 0.87 -14.44 14.04
C LYS A 161 -0.31 -13.68 13.48
N TYR A 162 -1.22 -14.34 12.77
CA TYR A 162 -2.38 -13.68 12.17
C TYR A 162 -3.68 -13.98 12.92
N TYR A 163 -4.64 -13.09 12.71
CA TYR A 163 -6.00 -13.14 13.19
C TYR A 163 -6.92 -12.64 12.07
N VAL A 164 -8.01 -13.36 11.81
CA VAL A 164 -9.18 -12.81 11.14
C VAL A 164 -10.11 -12.36 12.24
N VAL A 165 -10.43 -11.07 12.24
CA VAL A 165 -11.19 -10.42 13.32
C VAL A 165 -12.47 -9.82 12.78
N GLU A 166 -13.52 -9.83 13.60
CA GLU A 166 -14.87 -9.43 13.20
C GLU A 166 -15.56 -8.59 14.28
N TRP A 167 -16.30 -7.57 13.85
CA TRP A 167 -17.08 -6.68 14.72
C TRP A 167 -18.30 -6.10 13.98
N ASP A 168 -19.17 -5.41 14.71
CA ASP A 168 -20.33 -4.70 14.14
C ASP A 168 -19.93 -3.27 13.78
N SER A 169 -20.16 -2.84 12.52
CA SER A 169 -19.81 -1.48 12.09
C SER A 169 -20.53 -0.39 12.89
N LYS A 170 -21.68 -0.70 13.50
CA LYS A 170 -22.38 0.26 14.38
C LYS A 170 -21.67 0.52 15.70
N GLN A 171 -20.80 -0.39 16.14
CA GLN A 171 -20.08 -0.27 17.41
C GLN A 171 -18.69 0.34 17.21
N LEU A 172 -18.09 0.13 16.05
CA LEU A 172 -16.74 0.58 15.73
C LEU A 172 -16.60 0.75 14.21
N SER A 173 -16.34 1.97 13.77
CA SER A 173 -16.01 2.24 12.37
C SER A 173 -14.63 1.69 12.01
N TRP A 174 -14.36 1.50 10.72
CA TRP A 174 -13.04 1.06 10.25
C TRP A 174 -11.95 2.08 10.59
N GLU A 175 -12.26 3.37 10.45
CA GLU A 175 -11.38 4.48 10.83
C GLU A 175 -10.98 4.40 12.32
N SER A 176 -11.94 4.26 13.25
CA SER A 176 -11.65 4.12 14.68
C SER A 176 -10.95 2.79 15.00
N PHE A 177 -11.26 1.70 14.29
CA PHE A 177 -10.51 0.45 14.41
C PHE A 177 -9.01 0.67 14.10
N ARG A 178 -8.68 1.44 13.06
CA ARG A 178 -7.29 1.75 12.73
C ARG A 178 -6.66 2.80 13.62
N GLY A 179 -7.37 3.90 13.89
CA GLY A 179 -6.84 5.04 14.63
C GLY A 179 -6.75 4.78 16.14
N GLU A 180 -7.75 4.11 16.73
CA GLU A 180 -7.89 3.99 18.18
C GLU A 180 -7.57 2.59 18.68
N VAL A 181 -7.99 1.53 17.97
CA VAL A 181 -7.70 0.15 18.40
C VAL A 181 -6.30 -0.27 17.98
N LEU A 182 -5.95 -0.13 16.69
CA LEU A 182 -4.61 -0.46 16.20
C LEU A 182 -3.59 0.62 16.57
N GLY A 183 -3.94 1.89 16.33
CA GLY A 183 -3.08 3.05 16.45
C GLY A 183 -2.42 3.45 15.11
N PRO A 184 -2.06 4.73 14.90
CA PRO A 184 -1.25 5.22 13.78
C PRO A 184 0.02 4.42 13.48
N THR A 185 0.51 4.50 12.25
CA THR A 185 1.67 3.71 11.78
C THR A 185 2.95 4.02 12.56
N ASP A 186 3.18 5.28 12.92
CA ASP A 186 4.25 5.65 13.85
C ASP A 186 3.76 5.45 15.28
N PRO A 187 4.33 4.51 16.05
CA PRO A 187 3.89 4.28 17.43
C PRO A 187 4.10 5.48 18.35
N ALA A 188 4.96 6.45 17.98
CA ALA A 188 5.15 7.68 18.75
C ALA A 188 3.90 8.58 18.74
N ASP A 189 3.08 8.48 17.69
CA ASP A 189 1.83 9.24 17.54
C ASP A 189 0.60 8.45 18.03
N ALA A 190 0.80 7.21 18.51
CA ALA A 190 -0.30 6.32 18.81
C ALA A 190 -0.95 6.58 20.18
N PRO A 191 -2.29 6.50 20.30
CA PRO A 191 -2.97 6.56 21.59
C PRO A 191 -2.40 5.51 22.55
N ALA A 192 -2.20 5.86 23.81
CA ALA A 192 -1.56 4.99 24.79
C ALA A 192 -2.29 3.65 25.02
N ASP A 193 -3.61 3.62 24.79
CA ASP A 193 -4.43 2.42 24.92
C ASP A 193 -4.57 1.62 23.61
N SER A 194 -4.11 2.16 22.47
CA SER A 194 -4.05 1.43 21.20
C SER A 194 -3.03 0.30 21.25
N LEU A 195 -3.13 -0.68 20.34
CA LEU A 195 -2.17 -1.79 20.25
C LEU A 195 -0.74 -1.29 20.04
N ARG A 196 -0.52 -0.37 19.10
CA ARG A 196 0.81 0.19 18.82
C ARG A 196 1.34 1.01 20.00
N GLY A 197 0.49 1.81 20.65
CA GLY A 197 0.86 2.56 21.86
C GLY A 197 1.23 1.65 23.03
N GLN A 198 0.47 0.58 23.26
CA GLN A 198 0.77 -0.39 24.32
C GLN A 198 2.03 -1.21 24.02
N ILE A 199 2.24 -1.62 22.77
CA ILE A 199 3.47 -2.32 22.35
C ILE A 199 4.68 -1.41 22.51
N MET A 200 4.58 -0.15 22.09
CA MET A 200 5.62 0.87 22.30
C MET A 200 5.92 1.08 23.78
N ALA A 201 4.92 1.25 24.63
CA ALA A 201 5.14 1.47 26.05
C ALA A 201 5.75 0.25 26.78
N LYS A 202 5.43 -0.96 26.32
CA LYS A 202 5.74 -2.22 27.02
C LYS A 202 6.79 -3.08 26.32
N TRP A 203 7.44 -2.59 25.25
CA TRP A 203 8.24 -3.41 24.32
C TRP A 203 9.24 -4.35 25.01
N LYS A 204 9.98 -3.88 26.02
CA LYS A 204 10.93 -4.70 26.81
C LYS A 204 10.24 -5.85 27.54
N SER A 205 9.13 -5.55 28.22
CA SER A 205 8.34 -6.55 28.96
C SER A 205 7.61 -7.52 28.06
N LEU A 206 7.33 -7.11 26.81
CA LEU A 206 6.77 -7.96 25.76
C LEU A 206 7.85 -8.80 25.07
N GLY A 207 9.13 -8.63 25.42
CA GLY A 207 10.24 -9.41 24.85
C GLY A 207 10.72 -8.95 23.48
N LEU A 208 10.40 -7.72 23.06
CA LEU A 208 10.93 -7.16 21.81
C LEU A 208 12.42 -6.82 21.98
N ALA A 209 13.21 -7.04 20.94
CA ALA A 209 14.66 -6.79 20.96
C ALA A 209 15.02 -5.30 20.88
N THR A 210 14.19 -4.52 20.18
CA THR A 210 14.40 -3.08 19.96
C THR A 210 13.11 -2.32 20.22
N GLU A 211 13.25 -1.05 20.55
CA GLU A 211 12.12 -0.13 20.63
C GLU A 211 11.40 -0.04 19.28
N PRO A 212 10.06 -0.12 19.26
CA PRO A 212 9.27 0.00 18.04
C PRO A 212 9.53 1.31 17.28
N ASN A 213 9.39 1.24 15.95
CA ASN A 213 9.48 2.39 15.05
C ASN A 213 8.45 2.25 13.93
N THR A 214 8.38 3.19 12.99
CA THR A 214 7.40 3.18 11.89
C THR A 214 7.40 1.87 11.08
N GLY A 215 8.56 1.24 10.86
CA GLY A 215 8.67 -0.02 10.13
C GLY A 215 8.35 -1.23 11.02
N ASP A 216 8.93 -1.24 12.21
CA ASP A 216 8.77 -2.28 13.24
C ASP A 216 7.82 -1.79 14.34
N ASN A 217 6.54 -1.62 13.98
CA ASN A 217 5.49 -1.06 14.84
C ASN A 217 4.60 -2.12 15.49
N GLY A 218 5.10 -3.34 15.70
CA GLY A 218 4.38 -4.44 16.35
C GLY A 218 3.32 -5.15 15.50
N VAL A 219 2.37 -4.42 14.93
CA VAL A 219 1.16 -5.00 14.33
C VAL A 219 0.75 -4.34 13.00
N HIS A 220 0.06 -5.14 12.18
CA HIS A 220 -0.63 -4.75 10.95
C HIS A 220 -2.12 -5.03 11.06
N ALA A 221 -2.96 -4.20 10.42
CA ALA A 221 -4.35 -4.53 10.11
C ALA A 221 -4.74 -3.94 8.75
N SER A 222 -5.64 -4.63 8.05
CA SER A 222 -6.22 -4.21 6.77
C SER A 222 -6.75 -2.78 6.80
N ALA A 223 -6.51 -1.98 5.73
CA ALA A 223 -6.89 -0.57 5.71
C ALA A 223 -8.35 -0.31 5.29
N SER A 224 -9.01 -1.32 4.71
CA SER A 224 -10.41 -1.27 4.27
C SER A 224 -11.00 -2.69 4.16
N PRO A 225 -12.33 -2.83 4.02
CA PRO A 225 -12.98 -4.11 3.71
C PRO A 225 -12.42 -4.78 2.45
N PHE A 226 -12.10 -3.99 1.42
CA PHE A 226 -11.51 -4.49 0.18
C PHE A 226 -10.08 -4.98 0.37
N GLU A 227 -9.25 -4.24 1.11
CA GLU A 227 -7.91 -4.71 1.45
C GLU A 227 -7.93 -5.94 2.34
N ALA A 228 -8.90 -6.05 3.26
CA ALA A 228 -9.09 -7.26 4.05
C ALA A 228 -9.40 -8.47 3.18
N LEU A 229 -10.23 -8.31 2.15
CA LEU A 229 -10.48 -9.35 1.15
C LEU A 229 -9.18 -9.72 0.42
N ALA A 230 -8.47 -8.74 -0.14
CA ALA A 230 -7.22 -8.97 -0.88
C ALA A 230 -6.15 -9.66 -0.01
N GLU A 231 -6.03 -9.26 1.25
CA GLU A 231 -5.12 -9.86 2.23
C GLU A 231 -5.53 -11.29 2.58
N LYS A 232 -6.82 -11.56 2.85
CA LYS A 232 -7.29 -12.93 3.12
C LYS A 232 -7.08 -13.85 1.92
N MET A 233 -7.30 -13.35 0.69
CA MET A 233 -7.01 -14.09 -0.54
C MET A 233 -5.52 -14.42 -0.66
N ASN A 234 -4.66 -13.43 -0.39
CA ASN A 234 -3.21 -13.60 -0.47
C ASN A 234 -2.66 -14.52 0.64
N TRP A 235 -2.88 -14.16 1.90
CA TRP A 235 -2.25 -14.79 3.06
C TRP A 235 -2.86 -16.14 3.43
N LEU A 236 -4.17 -16.31 3.21
CA LEU A 236 -4.91 -17.48 3.69
C LEU A 236 -5.48 -18.34 2.54
N GLY A 237 -5.34 -17.91 1.29
CA GLY A 237 -5.90 -18.61 0.13
C GLY A 237 -7.43 -18.64 0.11
N VAL A 238 -8.10 -17.75 0.87
CA VAL A 238 -9.56 -17.64 0.89
C VAL A 238 -10.04 -17.27 -0.51
N LYS A 239 -11.03 -17.99 -1.04
CA LYS A 239 -11.62 -17.62 -2.33
C LYS A 239 -12.52 -16.42 -2.16
N CYS A 240 -12.51 -15.50 -3.13
CA CYS A 240 -13.36 -14.30 -3.08
C CYS A 240 -14.85 -14.60 -2.86
N GLN A 241 -15.36 -15.70 -3.44
CA GLN A 241 -16.76 -16.11 -3.30
C GLN A 241 -17.11 -16.68 -1.92
N GLU A 242 -16.09 -17.12 -1.17
CA GLU A 242 -16.23 -17.67 0.19
C GLU A 242 -16.09 -16.57 1.26
N ASP A 243 -15.54 -15.40 0.89
CA ASP A 243 -15.48 -14.22 1.75
C ASP A 243 -16.79 -13.41 1.69
N ALA A 244 -17.26 -12.90 2.83
CA ALA A 244 -18.51 -12.14 2.90
C ALA A 244 -18.49 -10.84 2.07
N PHE A 245 -17.38 -10.09 2.10
CA PHE A 245 -17.25 -8.85 1.33
C PHE A 245 -17.02 -9.16 -0.15
N GLY A 246 -16.19 -10.16 -0.46
CA GLY A 246 -15.99 -10.63 -1.82
C GLY A 246 -17.28 -11.12 -2.49
N LYS A 247 -18.12 -11.88 -1.77
CA LYS A 247 -19.45 -12.26 -2.23
C LYS A 247 -20.35 -11.04 -2.48
N ALA A 248 -20.34 -10.05 -1.58
CA ALA A 248 -21.13 -8.83 -1.75
C ALA A 248 -20.71 -8.04 -3.01
N MET A 249 -19.41 -7.97 -3.32
CA MET A 249 -18.93 -7.33 -4.55
C MET A 249 -19.41 -8.05 -5.82
N ILE A 250 -19.38 -9.39 -5.80
CA ILE A 250 -19.85 -10.21 -6.92
C ILE A 250 -21.36 -10.06 -7.11
N ASP A 251 -22.13 -10.12 -6.02
CA ASP A 251 -23.58 -9.94 -6.03
C ASP A 251 -23.97 -8.51 -6.50
N ALA A 252 -23.10 -7.52 -6.27
CA ALA A 252 -23.23 -6.15 -6.77
C ALA A 252 -22.81 -5.98 -8.26
N GLY A 253 -22.46 -7.07 -8.95
CA GLY A 253 -22.13 -7.07 -10.37
C GLY A 253 -20.70 -6.65 -10.70
N ILE A 254 -19.79 -6.60 -9.73
CA ILE A 254 -18.37 -6.33 -9.99
C ILE A 254 -17.72 -7.62 -10.51
N PRO A 255 -17.15 -7.64 -11.74
CA PRO A 255 -16.55 -8.85 -12.29
C PRO A 255 -15.38 -9.35 -11.45
N MET A 256 -15.27 -10.68 -11.30
CA MET A 256 -14.15 -11.30 -10.56
C MET A 256 -12.77 -10.85 -11.06
N LYS A 257 -12.61 -10.70 -12.39
CA LYS A 257 -11.38 -10.19 -13.00
C LYS A 257 -11.04 -8.77 -12.55
N THR A 258 -12.04 -7.93 -12.31
CA THR A 258 -11.84 -6.57 -11.78
C THR A 258 -11.38 -6.62 -10.33
N ILE A 259 -12.00 -7.45 -9.50
CA ILE A 259 -11.63 -7.67 -8.09
C ILE A 259 -10.17 -8.16 -8.00
N GLU A 260 -9.79 -9.15 -8.80
CA GLU A 260 -8.43 -9.67 -8.89
C GLU A 260 -7.43 -8.59 -9.33
N ALA A 261 -7.77 -7.82 -10.37
CA ALA A 261 -6.91 -6.73 -10.84
C ALA A 261 -6.75 -5.61 -9.81
N TRP A 262 -7.76 -5.36 -8.98
CA TRP A 262 -7.70 -4.36 -7.91
C TRP A 262 -6.90 -4.82 -6.68
N SER A 263 -6.72 -6.13 -6.48
CA SER A 263 -5.97 -6.69 -5.35
C SER A 263 -4.47 -6.34 -5.32
N VAL A 264 -3.96 -5.75 -6.41
CA VAL A 264 -2.57 -5.28 -6.56
C VAL A 264 -2.44 -3.75 -6.53
N ASP A 265 -3.47 -3.07 -6.03
CA ASP A 265 -3.56 -1.61 -5.87
C ASP A 265 -3.30 -0.79 -7.16
N PRO A 266 -4.01 -1.05 -8.28
CA PRO A 266 -3.90 -0.24 -9.47
C PRO A 266 -4.42 1.19 -9.24
N GLN A 267 -3.97 2.11 -10.10
CA GLN A 267 -4.60 3.42 -10.22
C GLN A 267 -5.98 3.27 -10.88
N VAL A 268 -6.99 3.87 -10.27
CA VAL A 268 -8.35 3.94 -10.79
C VAL A 268 -8.72 5.38 -11.11
N THR A 269 -9.75 5.58 -11.94
CA THR A 269 -10.26 6.91 -12.26
C THR A 269 -11.77 6.93 -12.14
N TYR A 270 -12.31 7.88 -11.37
CA TYR A 270 -13.73 8.00 -11.06
C TYR A 270 -14.12 9.47 -10.83
N GLY A 271 -15.41 9.73 -10.57
CA GLY A 271 -15.93 11.09 -10.40
C GLY A 271 -16.48 11.71 -11.70
N ALA A 272 -16.81 13.00 -11.65
CA ALA A 272 -17.37 13.71 -12.80
C ALA A 272 -16.33 13.85 -13.92
N LYS A 273 -16.76 13.76 -15.19
CA LYS A 273 -15.84 13.89 -16.35
C LYS A 273 -15.07 15.22 -16.37
N SER A 274 -15.66 16.29 -15.81
CA SER A 274 -15.04 17.61 -15.70
C SER A 274 -13.99 17.72 -14.59
N MET A 275 -14.02 16.81 -13.61
CA MET A 275 -13.04 16.71 -12.51
C MET A 275 -12.81 15.23 -12.18
N PRO A 276 -12.06 14.50 -13.03
CA PRO A 276 -11.75 13.11 -12.76
C PRO A 276 -10.80 13.02 -11.56
N ILE A 277 -11.12 12.14 -10.62
CA ILE A 277 -10.25 11.76 -9.52
C ILE A 277 -9.44 10.56 -9.98
N LYS A 278 -8.11 10.65 -9.89
CA LYS A 278 -7.18 9.55 -10.18
C LYS A 278 -6.34 9.26 -8.94
N LYS A 279 -6.53 8.09 -8.35
CA LYS A 279 -5.87 7.63 -7.12
C LYS A 279 -5.71 6.12 -7.15
N SER A 280 -4.93 5.53 -6.24
CA SER A 280 -4.92 4.08 -6.09
C SER A 280 -6.26 3.59 -5.52
N ILE A 281 -6.64 2.34 -5.81
CA ILE A 281 -7.91 1.78 -5.33
C ILE A 281 -7.89 1.58 -3.81
N PHE A 282 -6.76 1.19 -3.22
CA PHE A 282 -6.64 1.07 -1.76
C PHE A 282 -6.82 2.43 -1.09
N ASP A 283 -6.10 3.45 -1.56
CA ASP A 283 -6.25 4.80 -1.03
C ASP A 283 -7.67 5.39 -1.27
N THR A 284 -8.43 4.86 -2.22
CA THR A 284 -9.82 5.29 -2.49
C THR A 284 -10.80 4.69 -1.49
N LEU A 285 -10.49 3.52 -0.94
CA LEU A 285 -11.37 2.73 -0.08
C LEU A 285 -10.93 2.74 1.40
N GLU A 286 -9.74 3.28 1.68
CA GLU A 286 -9.15 3.37 3.02
C GLU A 286 -10.13 3.98 4.05
N ASP A 287 -10.18 3.38 5.25
CA ASP A 287 -10.97 3.81 6.40
C ASP A 287 -12.50 3.84 6.19
N THR A 288 -13.00 3.19 5.13
CA THR A 288 -14.44 3.09 4.87
C THR A 288 -15.05 1.83 5.50
N ASP A 289 -16.26 1.96 6.04
CA ASP A 289 -17.05 0.81 6.50
C ASP A 289 -17.58 -0.01 5.32
N ALA A 290 -17.89 -1.29 5.54
CA ALA A 290 -18.22 -2.24 4.46
C ALA A 290 -19.32 -1.81 3.49
N ASP A 291 -20.38 -1.14 3.94
CA ASP A 291 -21.46 -0.65 3.07
C ASP A 291 -21.01 0.52 2.17
N TYR A 292 -20.30 1.49 2.74
CA TYR A 292 -19.74 2.60 1.99
C TYR A 292 -18.61 2.15 1.06
N CYS A 293 -17.73 1.26 1.52
CA CYS A 293 -16.67 0.64 0.73
C CYS A 293 -17.25 -0.06 -0.51
N LEU A 294 -18.31 -0.86 -0.36
CA LEU A 294 -18.98 -1.52 -1.48
C LEU A 294 -19.58 -0.50 -2.47
N SER A 295 -20.18 0.56 -1.96
CA SER A 295 -20.76 1.63 -2.79
C SER A 295 -19.69 2.34 -3.62
N LEU A 296 -18.52 2.61 -3.03
CA LEU A 296 -17.36 3.15 -3.75
C LEU A 296 -16.83 2.18 -4.80
N CYS A 297 -16.70 0.89 -4.48
CA CYS A 297 -16.33 -0.14 -5.44
C CYS A 297 -17.28 -0.15 -6.65
N MET A 298 -18.60 -0.07 -6.43
CA MET A 298 -19.59 0.01 -7.51
C MET A 298 -19.41 1.28 -8.36
N MET A 299 -19.18 2.43 -7.73
CA MET A 299 -18.95 3.70 -8.43
C MET A 299 -17.70 3.64 -9.32
N VAL A 300 -16.58 3.13 -8.79
CA VAL A 300 -15.32 3.01 -9.53
C VAL A 300 -15.46 2.01 -10.69
N ASN A 301 -16.14 0.87 -10.48
CA ASN A 301 -16.40 -0.11 -11.52
C ASN A 301 -17.30 0.48 -12.62
N GLY A 302 -18.37 1.19 -12.25
CA GLY A 302 -19.29 1.86 -13.18
C GLY A 302 -18.61 2.95 -14.00
N ALA A 303 -17.69 3.72 -13.41
CA ALA A 303 -16.89 4.71 -14.15
C ALA A 303 -15.95 4.05 -15.17
N SER A 304 -15.43 2.86 -14.85
CA SER A 304 -14.57 2.08 -15.74
C SER A 304 -15.34 1.36 -16.86
N ALA A 305 -16.62 1.06 -16.63
CA ALA A 305 -17.50 0.35 -17.56
C ALA A 305 -18.37 1.29 -18.42
N ALA A 306 -18.44 2.58 -18.12
CA ALA A 306 -19.22 3.54 -18.91
C ALA A 306 -18.68 3.62 -20.35
N PRO A 307 -19.47 3.27 -21.37
CA PRO A 307 -19.09 3.53 -22.75
C PRO A 307 -18.86 5.04 -22.93
N ALA A 308 -17.83 5.42 -23.69
CA ALA A 308 -17.85 6.72 -24.33
C ALA A 308 -19.20 6.85 -25.05
N ALA A 309 -19.97 7.88 -24.71
CA ALA A 309 -21.30 8.07 -25.28
C ALA A 309 -21.19 7.99 -26.81
N SER A 310 -21.90 7.04 -27.41
CA SER A 310 -22.01 6.91 -28.86
C SER A 310 -22.53 8.24 -29.41
N PRO A 311 -21.92 8.82 -30.46
CA PRO A 311 -22.45 10.02 -31.07
C PRO A 311 -23.78 9.66 -31.74
N SER A 312 -24.84 10.37 -31.35
CA SER A 312 -26.09 10.44 -32.11
C SER A 312 -25.76 10.84 -33.55
N GLY A 313 -26.12 10.00 -34.51
CA GLY A 313 -25.80 10.20 -35.91
C GLY A 313 -26.49 11.42 -36.53
N SER A 314 -25.79 12.07 -37.46
CA SER A 314 -26.37 12.53 -38.71
C SER A 314 -25.29 12.65 -39.78
N SER A 315 -25.61 12.13 -40.96
CA SER A 315 -24.87 12.07 -42.23
C SER A 315 -24.23 13.37 -42.73
N GLY A 316 -23.05 13.28 -43.37
CA GLY A 316 -22.50 14.31 -44.25
C GLY A 316 -21.02 14.11 -44.60
N SER A 317 -20.69 14.18 -45.88
CA SER A 317 -19.45 13.78 -46.56
C SER A 317 -18.20 14.70 -46.40
N CYS A 318 -17.01 14.11 -46.62
CA CYS A 318 -15.62 14.64 -46.81
C CYS A 318 -15.42 15.98 -47.55
N PRO A 319 -14.19 16.60 -47.61
CA PRO A 319 -12.90 16.32 -46.93
C PRO A 319 -12.13 17.56 -46.35
N VAL A 320 -10.99 17.28 -45.67
CA VAL A 320 -9.84 18.09 -45.11
C VAL A 320 -9.52 19.49 -45.71
N PRO A 321 -8.83 20.44 -45.01
CA PRO A 321 -7.54 20.27 -44.30
C PRO A 321 -7.29 21.06 -42.98
N TYR A 322 -6.18 20.73 -42.30
CA TYR A 322 -5.55 21.37 -41.12
C TYR A 322 -5.40 22.90 -41.23
N PRO A 323 -5.37 23.64 -40.09
CA PRO A 323 -4.06 24.11 -39.58
C PRO A 323 -3.92 24.22 -38.04
N HIS A 324 -2.66 24.02 -37.60
CA HIS A 324 -1.85 24.66 -36.55
C HIS A 324 -2.44 25.30 -35.25
N TYR A 325 -1.88 24.82 -34.13
CA TYR A 325 -1.42 25.48 -32.89
C TYR A 325 -2.20 26.64 -32.26
N THR A 326 -2.48 26.51 -30.96
CA THR A 326 -2.12 27.54 -29.96
C THR A 326 -2.04 26.94 -28.55
N VAL A 327 -0.93 27.24 -27.87
CA VAL A 327 -0.68 26.98 -26.45
C VAL A 327 -1.27 28.14 -25.67
N GLY A 328 -2.17 27.86 -24.72
CA GLY A 328 -2.70 28.82 -23.77
C GLY A 328 -2.12 28.57 -22.38
N ALA A 329 -1.26 29.49 -21.93
CA ALA A 329 -0.74 29.56 -20.58
C ALA A 329 -1.73 30.25 -19.62
N GLY A 330 -1.63 29.92 -18.34
CA GLY A 330 -2.01 30.82 -17.24
C GLY A 330 -3.24 30.40 -16.45
N GLY A 331 -3.02 29.93 -15.22
CA GLY A 331 -4.07 29.67 -14.24
C GLY A 331 -3.48 29.28 -12.89
N VAL A 332 -2.98 30.28 -12.16
CA VAL A 332 -2.57 30.18 -10.75
C VAL A 332 -3.82 30.09 -9.87
N LEU A 333 -3.90 29.12 -8.95
CA LEU A 333 -4.38 29.36 -7.58
C LEU A 333 -4.07 28.22 -6.59
N LEU A 334 -3.70 28.65 -5.38
CA LEU A 334 -3.64 28.03 -4.05
C LEU A 334 -4.57 26.80 -3.86
N GLY A 335 -4.27 25.75 -3.08
CA GLY A 335 -3.47 25.60 -1.86
C GLY A 335 -4.23 24.68 -0.88
N PHE A 336 -3.52 24.08 0.08
CA PHE A 336 -3.94 23.18 1.19
C PHE A 336 -3.91 21.66 0.90
N LEU A 337 -2.86 20.93 1.34
CA LEU A 337 -2.52 20.41 2.69
C LEU A 337 -3.29 19.13 3.05
N LEU A 338 -2.64 17.98 2.85
CA LEU A 338 -2.34 17.03 3.94
C LEU A 338 -1.22 16.09 3.49
N GLY A 339 0.00 16.43 3.88
CA GLY A 339 1.19 15.60 3.78
C GLY A 339 1.75 15.42 5.19
N ALA A 340 1.53 14.25 5.76
CA ALA A 340 2.04 13.76 7.03
C ALA A 340 2.16 12.24 6.80
N LEU A 341 3.25 11.52 7.02
CA LEU A 341 4.50 11.66 7.76
C LEU A 341 5.50 10.80 6.96
N LEU A 342 6.72 11.28 6.69
CA LEU A 342 7.90 10.42 6.41
C LEU A 342 9.20 11.25 6.43
N LEU A 343 9.31 12.15 7.41
CA LEU A 343 10.53 12.86 7.76
C LEU A 343 10.56 13.04 9.29
N SER A 344 10.68 11.94 10.02
CA SER A 344 11.29 11.97 11.35
C SER A 344 12.77 11.56 11.22
N LYS A 345 13.58 12.21 12.06
CA LYS A 345 15.03 12.46 11.97
C LYS A 345 15.91 11.22 11.84
#